data_AF-A0A136L2P0-F1
#
_entry.id   AF-A0A136L2P0-F1
#
_cell.length_a   1.000
_cell.length_b   1.000
_cell.length_c   1.000
_cell.angle_alpha   90.00
_cell.angle_beta   90.00
_cell.angle_gamma   90.00
#
_symmetry.space_group_name_H-M   'P 1'
#
loop_
_entity.id
_entity.type
_entity.pdbx_description
1 polymer ?
#
loop_
_entity_poly.entity_id
_entity_poly.type
_entity_poly.pdbx_seq_one_letter_code
_entity_poly.pdbx_strand_id
1 'polypeptide(L)'
;MFILVAVLGVAIGEGKYSDAVLGAWVAVWTLIATYILFALKVASQWEKAVVLRLGKFTGLKGAGLFWIVPIVDTIATWIDHRVMVSPFAAQKKH
;
A
#
# COMPACT_ATOMS: atom_id res chain seq x y z
N MET A 1 -3.70 13.20 -7.67
CA MET A 1 -5.13 13.36 -8.04
C MET A 1 -5.97 13.82 -6.85
N PHE A 2 -6.10 13.05 -5.77
CA PHE A 2 -6.94 13.44 -4.62
C PHE A 2 -6.53 14.76 -3.95
N ILE A 3 -5.23 14.99 -3.77
CA ILE A 3 -4.73 16.28 -3.25
C ILE A 3 -5.02 17.43 -4.24
N LEU A 4 -4.98 17.18 -5.55
CA LEU A 4 -5.34 18.20 -6.54
C LEU A 4 -6.82 18.58 -6.43
N VAL A 5 -7.70 17.58 -6.22
CA VAL A 5 -9.14 17.83 -5.99
C VAL A 5 -9.36 18.61 -4.69
N ALA A 6 -8.61 18.31 -3.63
CA ALA A 6 -8.67 19.07 -2.38
C ALA A 6 -8.30 20.54 -2.61
N VAL A 7 -7.18 20.81 -3.28
CA VAL A 7 -6.68 22.15 -3.55
C VAL A 7 -7.60 22.94 -4.49
N LEU A 8 -8.07 22.31 -5.59
CA LEU A 8 -8.99 22.96 -6.52
C LEU A 8 -10.33 23.29 -5.89
N GLY A 9 -10.84 22.41 -5.01
CA GLY A 9 -12.09 22.67 -4.28
C GLY A 9 -11.99 23.89 -3.37
N VAL A 10 -10.85 24.08 -2.70
CA VAL A 10 -10.59 25.28 -1.90
C VAL A 10 -10.50 26.52 -2.80
N ALA A 11 -9.69 26.47 -3.86
CA ALA A 11 -9.50 27.62 -4.75
C ALA A 11 -10.80 28.11 -5.41
N ILE A 12 -11.75 27.21 -5.70
CA ILE A 12 -13.04 27.54 -6.30
C ILE A 12 -14.08 27.98 -5.24
N GLY A 13 -13.96 27.43 -4.03
CA GLY A 13 -14.90 27.60 -2.93
C GLY A 13 -14.60 28.79 -2.02
N GLU A 14 -13.38 29.33 -2.08
CA GLU A 14 -12.97 30.52 -1.34
C GLU A 14 -13.92 31.70 -1.62
N GLY A 15 -14.41 32.34 -0.57
CA GLY A 15 -15.40 33.42 -0.65
C GLY A 15 -16.85 32.98 -0.91
N LYS A 16 -17.13 31.70 -1.19
CA LYS A 16 -18.49 31.15 -1.39
C LYS A 16 -18.98 30.29 -0.23
N TYR A 17 -18.08 29.59 0.43
CA TYR A 17 -18.37 28.71 1.56
C TYR A 17 -17.64 29.16 2.80
N SER A 18 -18.18 28.85 3.98
CA SER A 18 -17.50 29.11 5.26
C SER A 18 -16.22 28.28 5.39
N ASP A 19 -15.22 28.80 6.10
CA ASP A 19 -13.94 28.14 6.36
C ASP A 19 -14.08 26.74 6.94
N ALA A 20 -15.10 26.50 7.78
CA ALA A 20 -15.38 25.18 8.34
C ALA A 20 -15.71 24.12 7.28
N VAL A 21 -16.46 24.50 6.23
CA VAL A 21 -16.84 23.61 5.13
C VAL A 21 -15.62 23.31 4.25
N LEU A 22 -14.81 24.32 3.96
CA LEU A 22 -13.56 24.15 3.19
C LEU A 22 -12.56 23.27 3.97
N GLY A 23 -12.44 23.47 5.28
CA GLY A 23 -11.62 22.63 6.16
C GLY A 23 -12.08 21.16 6.15
N ALA A 24 -13.39 20.92 6.28
CA ALA A 24 -13.95 19.56 6.21
C ALA A 24 -13.70 18.90 4.84
N TRP A 25 -13.86 19.66 3.74
CA TRP A 25 -13.57 19.18 2.39
C TRP A 25 -12.13 18.69 2.25
N VAL A 26 -11.16 19.52 2.66
CA VAL A 26 -9.74 19.17 2.62
C VAL A 26 -9.44 17.96 3.50
N ALA A 27 -10.01 17.90 4.70
CA ALA A 27 -9.82 16.78 5.62
C ALA A 27 -10.29 15.46 5.00
N VAL A 28 -11.48 15.43 4.39
CA VAL A 28 -12.04 14.23 3.75
C VAL A 28 -11.14 13.74 2.62
N TRP A 29 -10.76 14.61 1.68
CA TRP A 29 -9.91 14.21 0.56
C TRP A 29 -8.51 13.79 1.00
N THR A 30 -7.96 14.42 2.03
CA THR A 30 -6.68 14.03 2.61
C THR A 30 -6.78 12.65 3.24
N LEU A 31 -7.82 12.37 4.02
CA LEU A 31 -8.06 11.04 4.61
C LEU A 31 -8.19 9.95 3.53
N ILE A 32 -8.94 10.21 2.45
CA ILE A 32 -9.06 9.29 1.31
C ILE A 32 -7.70 9.05 0.65
N ALA A 33 -6.93 10.12 0.40
CA ALA A 33 -5.61 10.03 -0.20
C ALA A 33 -4.66 9.18 0.66
N THR A 34 -4.63 9.45 1.96
CA THR A 34 -3.80 8.71 2.92
C THR A 34 -4.24 7.25 3.03
N TYR A 35 -5.54 6.97 3.07
CA TYR A 35 -6.06 5.61 3.10
C TYR A 35 -5.59 4.82 1.88
N ILE A 36 -5.78 5.34 0.67
CA ILE A 36 -5.39 4.67 -0.58
C ILE A 36 -3.88 4.45 -0.64
N LEU A 37 -3.08 5.43 -0.20
CA LEU A 37 -1.61 5.33 -0.17
C LEU A 37 -1.12 4.14 0.67
N PHE A 38 -1.78 3.86 1.79
CA PHE A 38 -1.43 2.73 2.65
C PHE A 38 -2.12 1.43 2.26
N ALA A 39 -3.32 1.51 1.70
CA ALA A 39 -4.15 0.36 1.37
C ALA A 39 -3.74 -0.33 0.08
N LEU A 40 -3.28 0.42 -0.92
CA LEU A 40 -2.89 -0.12 -2.21
C LEU A 40 -1.44 -0.61 -2.18
N LYS A 41 -1.22 -1.88 -2.50
CA LYS A 41 0.12 -2.49 -2.57
C LYS A 41 0.31 -3.21 -3.91
N VAL A 42 1.56 -3.29 -4.35
CA VAL A 42 1.95 -4.01 -5.57
C VAL A 42 2.98 -5.06 -5.17
N ALA A 43 2.70 -6.32 -5.50
CA ALA A 43 3.66 -7.41 -5.39
C ALA A 43 4.37 -7.62 -6.73
N SER A 44 5.69 -7.86 -6.69
CA SER A 44 6.44 -8.31 -7.86
C SER A 44 5.97 -9.70 -8.31
N GLN A 45 6.18 -10.05 -9.58
CA GLN A 45 5.70 -11.33 -10.13
C GLN A 45 6.28 -12.57 -9.43
N TRP A 46 7.50 -12.45 -8.90
CA TRP A 46 8.24 -13.49 -8.18
C TRP A 46 8.06 -13.42 -6.65
N GLU A 47 7.20 -12.53 -6.14
CA GLU A 47 7.00 -12.35 -4.70
C GLU A 47 5.56 -12.67 -4.29
N LYS A 48 5.40 -13.19 -3.06
CA LYS A 48 4.10 -13.29 -2.38
C LYS A 48 4.15 -12.62 -1.01
N ALA A 49 3.18 -11.76 -0.73
CA ALA A 49 3.03 -11.14 0.57
C ALA A 49 2.22 -12.03 1.52
N VAL A 50 2.77 -12.31 2.71
CA VAL A 50 2.06 -12.94 3.81
C VAL A 50 1.23 -11.89 4.52
N VAL A 51 -0.10 -11.96 4.37
CA VAL A 51 -1.01 -10.99 4.99
C VAL A 51 -1.62 -11.60 6.26
N LEU A 52 -1.45 -10.87 7.36
CA LEU A 52 -2.10 -11.11 8.64
C LEU A 52 -3.22 -10.09 8.83
N ARG A 53 -4.33 -10.51 9.43
CA ARG A 53 -5.42 -9.65 9.87
C ARG A 53 -5.57 -9.79 11.37
N LEU A 54 -5.33 -8.72 12.11
CA LEU A 54 -5.37 -8.72 13.59
C LEU A 54 -4.54 -9.89 14.19
N GLY A 55 -3.36 -10.14 13.62
CA GLY A 55 -2.45 -11.22 14.03
C GLY A 55 -2.80 -12.62 13.49
N LYS A 56 -3.91 -12.79 12.77
CA LYS A 56 -4.30 -14.09 12.19
C LYS A 56 -3.91 -14.17 10.72
N PHE A 57 -3.36 -15.31 10.29
CA PHE A 57 -3.04 -15.54 8.89
C PHE A 57 -4.31 -15.53 8.03
N THR A 58 -4.35 -14.64 7.04
CA THR A 58 -5.48 -14.51 6.11
C THR A 58 -5.18 -15.13 4.76
N GLY A 59 -3.92 -15.04 4.31
CA GLY A 59 -3.51 -15.66 3.06
C GLY A 59 -2.23 -15.08 2.47
N LEU A 60 -1.82 -15.68 1.35
CA LEU A 60 -0.73 -15.20 0.50
C LEU A 60 -1.32 -14.35 -0.64
N LYS A 61 -0.96 -13.07 -0.70
CA LYS A 61 -1.30 -12.22 -1.85
C LYS A 61 -0.21 -12.35 -2.90
N GLY A 62 -0.60 -12.79 -4.09
CA GLY A 62 0.29 -13.00 -5.22
C GLY A 62 0.61 -11.73 -5.99
N ALA A 63 1.33 -11.93 -7.09
CA ALA A 63 1.78 -10.90 -8.03
C ALA A 63 0.69 -9.91 -8.46
N GLY A 64 1.10 -8.64 -8.60
CA GLY A 64 0.24 -7.57 -9.09
C GLY A 64 -0.33 -6.69 -7.97
N LEU A 65 -1.37 -5.93 -8.34
CA LEU A 65 -2.00 -4.95 -7.45
C LEU A 65 -2.95 -5.67 -6.49
N PHE A 66 -2.80 -5.42 -5.19
CA PHE A 66 -3.70 -5.94 -4.18
C PHE A 66 -4.03 -4.89 -3.12
N TRP A 67 -5.18 -5.10 -2.48
CA TRP A 67 -5.71 -4.20 -1.45
C TRP A 67 -5.51 -4.80 -0.07
N ILE A 68 -5.08 -3.97 0.88
CA ILE A 68 -5.05 -4.27 2.31
C ILE A 68 -5.81 -3.18 3.06
N VAL A 69 -6.42 -3.52 4.19
CA VAL A 69 -7.01 -2.52 5.08
C VAL A 69 -5.92 -2.03 6.03
N PRO A 70 -5.44 -0.77 5.95
CA PRO A 70 -4.44 -0.25 6.87
C PRO A 70 -4.91 -0.41 8.32
N ILE A 71 -3.98 -0.55 9.27
CA ILE A 71 -4.23 -0.76 10.71
C ILE A 71 -4.74 -2.18 11.04
N VAL A 72 -5.68 -2.72 10.25
CA VAL A 72 -6.28 -4.04 10.48
C VAL A 72 -5.44 -5.17 9.89
N ASP A 73 -4.94 -4.95 8.67
CA ASP A 73 -4.11 -5.89 7.93
C ASP A 73 -2.63 -5.47 8.06
N THR A 74 -1.75 -6.46 8.18
CA THR A 74 -0.31 -6.27 8.27
C THR A 74 0.39 -7.27 7.34
N ILE A 75 1.41 -6.82 6.63
CA ILE A 75 2.25 -7.70 5.82
C ILE A 75 3.41 -8.16 6.68
N ALA A 76 3.44 -9.45 7.03
CA ALA A 76 4.47 -10.00 7.91
C ALA A 76 5.80 -10.21 7.20
N THR A 77 5.75 -10.70 5.96
CA THR A 77 6.95 -10.92 5.15
C THR A 77 6.59 -11.02 3.66
N TRP A 78 7.58 -10.76 2.82
CA TRP A 78 7.54 -10.97 1.38
C TRP A 78 8.37 -12.21 1.07
N ILE A 79 7.71 -13.25 0.56
CA ILE A 79 8.36 -14.50 0.20
C ILE A 79 8.74 -14.43 -1.26
N ASP A 80 10.04 -14.54 -1.52
CA ASP A 80 10.57 -14.66 -2.87
C ASP A 80 10.53 -16.12 -3.33
N HIS A 81 10.03 -16.34 -4.55
CA HIS A 81 9.84 -17.65 -5.14
C HIS A 81 10.91 -17.98 -6.20
N ARG A 82 11.91 -17.11 -6.44
CA ARG A 82 12.95 -17.38 -7.44
C ARG A 82 13.84 -18.56 -7.03
N VAL A 83 14.13 -19.43 -7.99
CA VAL A 83 15.09 -20.53 -7.79
C VAL A 83 16.50 -19.95 -7.76
N MET A 84 17.20 -20.11 -6.65
CA MET A 84 18.62 -19.78 -6.53
C MET A 84 19.45 -21.05 -6.66
N VAL A 85 20.43 -21.03 -7.56
CA VAL A 85 21.42 -22.11 -7.68
C VAL A 85 22.61 -21.76 -6.79
N SER A 86 22.91 -22.59 -5.80
CA SER A 86 24.19 -22.49 -5.08
C SER A 86 25.26 -23.14 -5.95
N PRO A 87 26.28 -22.41 -6.42
CA PRO A 87 27.38 -23.04 -7.14
C PRO A 87 28.14 -23.93 -6.15
N PHE A 88 28.08 -25.25 -6.37
CA PHE A 88 28.93 -26.19 -5.65
C PHE A 88 30.36 -26.04 -6.20
N ALA A 89 31.23 -25.36 -5.45
CA ALA A 89 32.66 -25.42 -5.73
C ALA A 89 33.13 -26.85 -5.41
N ALA A 90 33.44 -27.63 -6.45
CA ALA A 90 34.04 -28.94 -6.29
C ALA A 90 35.38 -28.78 -5.55
N GLN A 91 35.37 -29.08 -4.26
CA GLN A 91 36.58 -29.16 -3.45
C GLN A 91 37.42 -30.31 -4.00
N LYS A 92 38.35 -29.98 -4.89
CA LYS A 92 39.38 -30.88 -5.41
C LYS A 92 40.13 -31.43 -4.20
N LYS A 93 39.87 -32.69 -3.84
CA LYS A 93 40.75 -33.45 -2.94
C LYS A 93 42.09 -33.59 -3.66
N HIS A 94 43.15 -33.05 -3.05
CA HIS A 94 44.53 -33.43 -3.31
C HIS A 94 44.74 -34.89 -2.93
#